data_AF-R7Q575-F1
#
_entry.id   AF-R7Q575-F1
#
_cell.length_a   1.000
_cell.length_b   1.000
_cell.length_c   1.000
_cell.angle_alpha   90.00
_cell.angle_beta   90.00
_cell.angle_gamma   90.00
#
_symmetry.space_group_name_H-M   'P 1'
#
loop_
_entity.id
_entity.type
_entity.pdbx_description
1 polymer ?
#
loop_
_entity_poly.entity_id
_entity_poly.type
_entity_poly.pdbx_seq_one_letter_code
_entity_poly.pdbx_strand_id
1 'polypeptide(L)'
;MNMVFDHFLVFLNEDFGLPFNKATFYMSAFNLIALFSKLGVGPLADRCNKAALILFFSIMGIAASCMLLDVSGLTFTVTSSLSKVITFIVFYAIAYAAIFSLTTSVLPEFGNSKLGARSNFNLMLLYSTGSLGSLASGYLRSNSGSYKWPFVLNIIAFAITAAAAMVKYFIYDKKIMPSAKLLAAKGHTERVHSASSPFASFDSALLSLVLTDVVFLSSCCVR
;
A
#
# COMPACT_ATOMS: atom_id res chain seq x y z
N MET A 1 -4.08 -3.35 2.72
CA MET A 1 -3.31 -2.47 3.64
C MET A 1 -4.09 -1.98 4.89
N ASN A 2 -5.38 -1.60 4.79
CA ASN A 2 -6.15 -1.12 5.96
C ASN A 2 -6.41 -2.19 7.03
N MET A 3 -6.29 -3.46 6.65
CA MET A 3 -6.41 -4.66 7.49
C MET A 3 -5.70 -4.55 8.84
N VAL A 4 -4.43 -4.14 8.82
CA VAL A 4 -3.61 -4.07 10.03
C VAL A 4 -3.99 -2.88 10.88
N PHE A 5 -4.40 -1.77 10.28
CA PHE A 5 -4.70 -0.53 11.00
C PHE A 5 -5.84 -0.73 12.02
N ASP A 6 -6.97 -1.29 11.57
CA ASP A 6 -8.14 -1.48 12.43
C ASP A 6 -7.89 -2.47 13.57
N HIS A 7 -7.11 -3.52 13.29
CA HIS A 7 -6.83 -4.58 14.25
C HIS A 7 -5.58 -4.34 15.09
N PHE A 8 -4.80 -3.30 14.81
CA PHE A 8 -3.54 -3.04 15.53
C PHE A 8 -3.78 -2.73 17.01
N LEU A 9 -4.82 -1.94 17.32
CA LEU A 9 -5.19 -1.62 18.70
C LEU A 9 -5.58 -2.89 19.48
N VAL A 10 -6.38 -3.76 18.86
CA VAL A 10 -6.82 -5.03 19.44
C VAL A 10 -5.63 -5.96 19.63
N PHE A 11 -4.72 -6.04 18.65
CA PHE A 11 -3.47 -6.78 18.76
C PHE A 11 -2.62 -6.30 19.95
N LEU A 12 -2.42 -4.99 20.10
CA LEU A 12 -1.63 -4.43 21.20
C LEU A 12 -2.23 -4.75 22.57
N ASN A 13 -3.56 -4.74 22.69
CA ASN A 13 -4.25 -5.03 23.95
C ASN A 13 -4.29 -6.53 24.26
N GLU A 14 -4.84 -7.33 23.34
CA GLU A 14 -5.20 -8.73 23.59
C GLU A 14 -4.01 -9.69 23.41
N ASP A 15 -3.27 -9.56 22.30
CA ASP A 15 -2.19 -10.51 21.97
C ASP A 15 -0.85 -10.07 22.58
N PHE A 16 -0.58 -8.76 22.60
CA PHE A 16 0.67 -8.22 23.14
C PHE A 16 0.56 -7.90 24.66
N GLY A 17 -0.66 -7.78 25.20
CA GLY A 17 -0.89 -7.60 26.64
C GLY A 17 -0.62 -6.19 27.17
N LEU A 18 -0.57 -5.16 26.31
CA LEU A 18 -0.45 -3.78 26.77
C LEU A 18 -1.78 -3.28 27.34
N PRO A 19 -1.76 -2.47 28.42
CA PRO A 19 -2.95 -1.77 28.88
C PRO A 19 -3.56 -0.92 27.75
N PHE A 20 -4.89 -0.93 27.65
CA PHE A 20 -5.65 -0.22 26.60
C PHE A 20 -5.26 1.26 26.43
N ASN A 21 -4.95 1.98 27.52
CA ASN A 21 -4.49 3.37 27.48
C ASN A 21 -3.17 3.53 26.71
N LYS A 22 -2.23 2.60 26.89
CA LYS A 22 -0.95 2.60 26.16
C LYS A 22 -1.14 2.18 24.71
N ALA A 23 -2.00 1.20 24.44
CA ALA A 23 -2.34 0.78 23.08
C ALA A 23 -2.95 1.95 22.27
N THR A 24 -3.89 2.68 22.88
CA THR A 24 -4.49 3.88 22.28
C THR A 24 -3.44 4.96 22.00
N PHE A 25 -2.51 5.20 22.93
CA PHE A 25 -1.41 6.15 22.72
C PHE A 25 -0.57 5.79 21.49
N TYR A 26 -0.18 4.51 21.34
CA TYR A 26 0.56 4.05 20.17
C TYR A 26 -0.24 4.21 18.87
N MET A 27 -1.56 3.95 18.92
CA MET A 27 -2.44 4.16 17.78
C MET A 27 -2.58 5.66 17.40
N SER A 28 -2.62 6.56 18.38
CA SER A 28 -2.59 8.00 18.14
C SER A 28 -1.25 8.45 17.54
N ALA A 29 -0.13 7.93 18.06
CA ALA A 29 1.20 8.21 17.51
C ALA A 29 1.33 7.72 16.06
N PHE A 30 0.82 6.52 15.75
CA PHE A 30 0.74 5.99 14.40
C PHE A 30 0.02 6.96 13.46
N ASN A 31 -1.18 7.41 13.85
CA ASN A 31 -1.99 8.34 13.04
C ASN A 31 -1.30 9.69 12.83
N LEU A 32 -0.62 10.20 13.86
CA LEU A 32 0.13 11.46 13.78
C LEU A 32 1.29 11.35 12.79
N ILE A 33 2.08 10.27 12.86
CA ILE A 33 3.18 10.02 11.92
C ILE A 33 2.64 9.86 10.50
N ALA A 34 1.54 9.13 10.33
CA ALA A 34 0.89 8.96 9.05
C ALA A 34 0.45 10.31 8.46
N LEU A 35 -0.14 11.19 9.26
CA LEU A 35 -0.53 12.54 8.84
C LEU A 35 0.67 13.35 8.31
N PHE A 36 1.76 13.43 9.08
CA PHE A 36 2.96 14.15 8.64
C PHE A 36 3.60 13.53 7.40
N SER A 37 3.59 12.20 7.31
CA SER A 37 4.10 11.48 6.13
C SER A 37 3.31 11.83 4.87
N LYS A 38 1.97 11.92 4.96
CA LYS A 38 1.14 12.34 3.81
C LYS A 38 1.52 13.73 3.31
N LEU A 39 1.81 14.67 4.22
CA LEU A 39 2.22 16.03 3.87
C LEU A 39 3.61 16.06 3.21
N GLY A 40 4.56 15.25 3.70
CA GLY A 40 5.91 15.18 3.15
C GLY A 40 5.99 14.51 1.77
N VAL A 41 5.11 13.54 1.50
CA VAL A 41 5.15 12.74 0.27
C VAL A 41 4.63 13.51 -0.95
N GLY A 42 3.75 14.50 -0.77
CA GLY A 42 3.22 15.32 -1.88
C GLY A 42 4.33 16.01 -2.68
N PRO A 43 5.14 16.89 -2.07
CA PRO A 43 6.27 17.54 -2.75
C PRO A 43 7.32 16.55 -3.30
N LEU A 44 7.45 15.38 -2.67
CA LEU A 44 8.36 14.32 -3.14
C LEU A 44 7.83 13.67 -4.42
N ALA A 45 6.52 13.46 -4.53
CA ALA A 45 5.86 12.87 -5.70
C ALA A 45 5.95 13.75 -6.95
N ASP A 46 6.09 15.08 -6.78
CA ASP A 46 6.29 16.02 -7.88
C ASP A 46 7.73 15.99 -8.44
N ARG A 47 8.71 15.59 -7.62
CA ARG A 47 10.14 15.63 -7.97
C ARG A 47 10.72 14.27 -8.35
N CYS A 48 10.09 13.19 -7.92
CA CYS A 48 10.58 11.83 -8.12
C CYS A 48 9.60 11.01 -8.97
N ASN A 49 10.12 9.92 -9.54
CA ASN A 49 9.28 8.97 -10.24
C ASN A 49 8.31 8.29 -9.26
N LYS A 50 7.00 8.48 -9.47
CA LYS A 50 5.94 7.94 -8.59
C LYS A 50 5.99 6.42 -8.47
N ALA A 51 6.28 5.69 -9.55
CA ALA A 51 6.40 4.23 -9.51
C ALA A 51 7.60 3.78 -8.66
N ALA A 52 8.74 4.45 -8.77
CA ALA A 52 9.91 4.18 -7.93
C ALA A 52 9.63 4.48 -6.45
N LEU A 53 8.91 5.58 -6.15
CA LEU A 53 8.49 5.89 -4.78
C LEU A 53 7.54 4.83 -4.21
N ILE A 54 6.51 4.41 -4.98
CA ILE A 54 5.58 3.35 -4.55
C ILE A 54 6.37 2.07 -4.27
N LEU A 55 7.33 1.69 -5.12
CA LEU A 55 8.16 0.52 -4.89
C LEU A 55 8.97 0.64 -3.59
N PHE A 56 9.63 1.78 -3.39
CA PHE A 56 10.43 2.04 -2.19
C PHE A 56 9.58 1.95 -0.90
N PHE A 57 8.46 2.65 -0.85
CA PHE A 57 7.57 2.60 0.31
C PHE A 57 6.90 1.23 0.48
N SER A 58 6.69 0.49 -0.61
CA SER A 58 6.17 -0.88 -0.53
C SER A 58 7.18 -1.83 0.12
N ILE A 59 8.45 -1.78 -0.29
CA ILE A 59 9.53 -2.56 0.33
C ILE A 59 9.68 -2.19 1.81
N MET A 60 9.59 -0.89 2.14
CA MET A 60 9.62 -0.44 3.52
C MET A 60 8.44 -0.98 4.34
N GLY A 61 7.24 -1.05 3.76
CA GLY A 61 6.07 -1.65 4.39
C GLY A 61 6.18 -3.16 4.61
N ILE A 62 6.80 -3.89 3.67
CA ILE A 62 7.16 -5.32 3.83
C ILE A 62 8.11 -5.47 5.01
N ALA A 63 9.21 -4.71 5.01
CA ALA A 63 10.23 -4.78 6.06
C ALA A 63 9.65 -4.46 7.44
N ALA A 64 8.82 -3.42 7.54
CA ALA A 64 8.12 -3.07 8.77
C ALA A 64 7.21 -4.23 9.22
N SER A 65 6.37 -4.76 8.33
CA SER A 65 5.44 -5.85 8.66
C SER A 65 6.16 -7.13 9.11
N CYS A 66 7.33 -7.42 8.53
CA CYS A 66 8.18 -8.52 8.99
C CYS A 66 8.68 -8.34 10.43
N MET A 67 8.82 -7.11 10.94
CA MET A 67 9.23 -6.88 12.33
C MET A 67 8.20 -7.32 13.36
N LEU A 68 6.92 -7.47 12.96
CA LEU A 68 5.88 -8.03 13.83
C LEU A 68 5.92 -9.56 13.92
N LEU A 69 6.71 -10.21 13.06
CA LEU A 69 6.82 -11.66 13.00
C LEU A 69 8.23 -12.08 13.43
N ASP A 70 8.30 -12.82 14.54
CA ASP A 70 9.52 -13.48 14.96
C ASP A 70 9.61 -14.85 14.29
N VAL A 71 10.65 -15.00 13.47
CA VAL A 71 10.97 -16.24 12.76
C VAL A 71 11.95 -17.04 13.62
N SER A 72 11.48 -18.13 14.21
CA SER A 72 12.32 -19.08 14.94
C SER A 72 12.25 -20.43 14.25
N GLY A 73 13.25 -20.72 13.40
CA GLY A 73 13.23 -21.90 12.53
C GLY A 73 12.10 -21.83 11.50
N LEU A 74 11.21 -22.83 11.48
CA LEU A 74 10.06 -22.92 10.57
C LEU A 74 8.76 -22.36 11.16
N THR A 75 8.78 -21.88 12.41
CA THR A 75 7.61 -21.31 13.06
C THR A 75 7.67 -19.79 13.05
N PHE A 76 6.58 -19.18 12.59
CA PHE A 76 6.35 -17.75 12.77
C PHE A 76 5.56 -17.56 14.06
N THR A 77 6.06 -16.70 14.93
CA THR A 77 5.40 -16.25 16.16
C THR A 77 5.26 -14.74 16.11
N VAL A 78 4.30 -14.19 16.84
CA VAL A 78 4.14 -12.72 16.89
C VAL A 78 5.17 -12.16 17.86
N THR A 79 5.76 -11.01 17.52
CA THR A 79 6.81 -10.38 18.31
C THR A 79 6.34 -10.06 19.73
N SER A 80 7.20 -10.34 20.72
CA SER A 80 7.04 -9.89 22.10
C SER A 80 7.86 -8.64 22.42
N SER A 81 8.67 -8.17 21.47
CA SER A 81 9.58 -7.05 21.67
C SER A 81 8.89 -5.71 21.39
N LEU A 82 8.76 -4.88 22.43
CA LEU A 82 8.21 -3.53 22.31
C LEU A 82 9.00 -2.66 21.32
N SER A 83 10.33 -2.81 21.29
CA SER A 83 11.18 -2.05 20.35
C SER A 83 10.84 -2.37 18.89
N LYS A 84 10.54 -3.64 18.57
CA LYS A 84 10.10 -4.04 17.22
C LYS A 84 8.74 -3.45 16.89
N VAL A 85 7.81 -3.41 17.85
CA VAL A 85 6.48 -2.79 17.69
C VAL A 85 6.59 -1.28 17.43
N ILE A 86 7.43 -0.56 18.18
CA ILE A 86 7.65 0.88 17.98
C ILE A 86 8.26 1.13 16.59
N THR A 87 9.26 0.33 16.22
CA THR A 87 9.90 0.44 14.90
C THR A 87 8.89 0.16 13.79
N PHE A 88 8.06 -0.89 13.94
CA PHE A 88 6.94 -1.16 13.06
C PHE A 88 6.02 0.05 12.93
N ILE A 89 5.57 0.65 14.03
CA ILE A 89 4.65 1.81 14.00
C ILE A 89 5.22 2.94 13.14
N VAL A 90 6.49 3.30 13.34
CA VAL A 90 7.12 4.40 12.61
C VAL A 90 7.22 4.08 11.12
N PHE A 91 7.85 2.97 10.75
CA PHE A 91 8.08 2.63 9.34
C PHE A 91 6.78 2.28 8.61
N TYR A 92 5.86 1.57 9.27
CA TYR A 92 4.58 1.21 8.70
C TYR A 92 3.69 2.44 8.48
N ALA A 93 3.64 3.38 9.43
CA ALA A 93 2.86 4.60 9.29
C ALA A 93 3.33 5.43 8.08
N ILE A 94 4.64 5.57 7.92
CA ILE A 94 5.24 6.30 6.78
C ILE A 94 4.91 5.56 5.48
N ALA A 95 5.15 4.24 5.40
CA ALA A 95 4.90 3.45 4.20
C ALA A 95 3.43 3.50 3.77
N TYR A 96 2.52 3.25 4.71
CA TYR A 96 1.09 3.26 4.49
C TYR A 96 0.59 4.62 4.01
N ALA A 97 0.96 5.70 4.71
CA ALA A 97 0.59 7.05 4.35
C ALA A 97 1.13 7.47 2.98
N ALA A 98 2.39 7.13 2.70
CA ALA A 98 3.03 7.47 1.44
C ALA A 98 2.38 6.78 0.26
N ILE A 99 2.10 5.48 0.35
CA ILE A 99 1.42 4.74 -0.72
C ILE A 99 0.02 5.31 -0.96
N PHE A 100 -0.73 5.60 0.11
CA PHE A 100 -2.05 6.24 0.00
C PHE A 100 -2.00 7.59 -0.72
N SER A 101 -1.03 8.44 -0.38
CA SER A 101 -0.87 9.75 -1.06
C SER A 101 -0.39 9.59 -2.51
N LEU A 102 0.49 8.64 -2.78
CA LEU A 102 1.02 8.41 -4.13
C LEU A 102 -0.06 7.88 -5.07
N THR A 103 -0.89 6.93 -4.63
CA THR A 103 -1.97 6.39 -5.48
C THR A 103 -3.00 7.45 -5.88
N THR A 104 -3.31 8.38 -4.98
CA THR A 104 -4.20 9.51 -5.29
C THR A 104 -3.52 10.55 -6.19
N SER A 105 -2.21 10.77 -6.05
CA SER A 105 -1.45 11.71 -6.89
C SER A 105 -1.31 11.29 -8.36
N VAL A 106 -1.53 10.02 -8.69
CA VAL A 106 -1.48 9.50 -10.07
C VAL A 106 -2.78 9.79 -10.82
N LEU A 107 -3.90 10.02 -10.13
CA LEU A 107 -5.22 10.19 -10.75
C LEU A 107 -5.30 11.33 -11.80
N PRO A 108 -4.68 12.51 -11.59
CA PRO A 108 -4.67 13.59 -12.58
C PRO A 108 -3.98 13.21 -13.90
N GLU A 109 -3.05 12.24 -13.89
CA GLU A 109 -2.32 11.80 -15.10
C GLU A 109 -3.26 11.16 -16.14
N PHE A 110 -4.44 10.70 -15.73
CA PHE A 110 -5.46 10.15 -16.63
C PHE A 110 -6.27 11.21 -17.39
N GLY A 111 -5.95 12.49 -17.19
CA GLY A 111 -6.63 13.63 -17.79
C GLY A 111 -7.69 14.24 -16.87
N ASN A 112 -8.00 15.49 -17.16
CA ASN A 112 -8.84 16.35 -16.31
C ASN A 112 -10.34 16.03 -16.40
N SER A 113 -10.77 15.34 -17.47
CA SER A 113 -12.17 14.96 -17.64
C SER A 113 -12.53 13.83 -16.66
N LYS A 114 -13.60 14.02 -15.87
CA LYS A 114 -14.11 13.07 -14.88
C LYS A 114 -13.15 12.73 -13.72
N LEU A 115 -12.22 13.63 -13.39
CA LEU A 115 -11.29 13.44 -12.27
C LEU A 115 -12.02 13.10 -10.95
N GLY A 116 -13.11 13.83 -10.65
CA GLY A 116 -13.93 13.58 -9.46
C GLY A 116 -14.54 12.18 -9.42
N ALA A 117 -15.06 11.69 -10.55
CA ALA A 117 -15.65 10.34 -10.62
C ALA A 117 -14.59 9.25 -10.42
N ARG A 118 -13.40 9.41 -11.02
CA ARG A 118 -12.27 8.49 -10.85
C ARG A 118 -11.74 8.48 -9.41
N SER A 119 -11.64 9.66 -8.80
CA SER A 119 -11.24 9.80 -7.40
C SER A 119 -12.24 9.14 -6.45
N ASN A 120 -13.54 9.38 -6.64
CA ASN A 120 -14.58 8.76 -5.83
C ASN A 120 -14.61 7.24 -6.00
N PHE A 121 -14.43 6.76 -7.23
CA PHE A 121 -14.34 5.32 -7.49
C PHE A 121 -13.10 4.70 -6.81
N ASN A 122 -11.94 5.36 -6.90
CA ASN A 122 -10.73 4.92 -6.21
C ASN A 122 -10.94 4.86 -4.68
N LEU A 123 -11.53 5.90 -4.09
CA LEU A 123 -11.85 5.93 -2.66
C LEU A 123 -12.86 4.84 -2.28
N MET A 124 -13.92 4.65 -3.07
CA MET A 124 -14.89 3.57 -2.85
C MET A 124 -14.19 2.22 -2.79
N LEU A 125 -13.34 1.91 -3.78
CA LEU A 125 -12.56 0.67 -3.79
C LEU A 125 -11.64 0.55 -2.58
N LEU A 126 -10.97 1.62 -2.20
CA LEU A 126 -10.05 1.63 -1.07
C LEU A 126 -10.77 1.36 0.26
N TYR A 127 -11.94 1.94 0.48
CA TYR A 127 -12.74 1.69 1.68
C TYR A 127 -13.39 0.30 1.66
N SER A 128 -13.90 -0.16 0.50
CA SER A 128 -14.46 -1.50 0.36
C SER A 128 -13.40 -2.59 0.61
N THR A 129 -12.22 -2.47 0.01
CA THR A 129 -11.09 -3.38 0.25
C THR A 129 -10.62 -3.33 1.70
N GLY A 130 -10.64 -2.14 2.32
CA GLY A 130 -10.31 -2.01 3.73
C GLY A 130 -11.28 -2.74 4.65
N SER A 131 -12.58 -2.57 4.43
CA SER A 131 -13.63 -3.26 5.17
C SER A 131 -13.53 -4.78 5.02
N LEU A 132 -13.33 -5.27 3.79
CA LEU A 132 -13.14 -6.71 3.53
C LEU A 132 -11.87 -7.26 4.21
N GLY A 133 -10.77 -6.52 4.19
CA GLY A 133 -9.54 -6.89 4.91
C GLY A 133 -9.76 -6.96 6.42
N SER A 134 -10.49 -6.01 6.98
CA SER A 134 -10.86 -5.99 8.41
C SER A 134 -11.70 -7.23 8.77
N LEU A 135 -12.73 -7.54 7.99
CA LEU A 135 -13.54 -8.75 8.19
C LEU A 135 -12.69 -10.03 8.09
N ALA A 136 -11.82 -10.14 7.09
CA ALA A 136 -10.92 -11.28 6.93
C ALA A 136 -9.95 -11.42 8.13
N SER A 137 -9.49 -10.31 8.71
CA SER A 137 -8.64 -10.35 9.91
C SER A 137 -9.38 -10.88 11.11
N GLY A 138 -10.59 -10.37 11.34
CA GLY A 138 -11.44 -10.82 12.44
C GLY A 138 -11.72 -12.31 12.33
N TYR A 139 -12.06 -12.79 11.13
CA TYR A 139 -12.28 -14.22 10.88
C TYR A 139 -11.02 -15.06 11.14
N LEU A 140 -9.86 -14.65 10.62
CA LEU A 140 -8.60 -15.35 10.83
C LEU A 140 -8.18 -15.36 12.30
N ARG A 141 -8.38 -14.25 13.03
CA ARG A 141 -8.06 -14.17 14.46
C ARG A 141 -8.97 -15.06 15.29
N SER A 142 -10.26 -15.14 14.96
CA SER A 142 -11.23 -16.02 15.63
C SER A 142 -10.88 -17.49 15.42
N ASN A 143 -10.46 -17.88 14.22
CA ASN A 143 -10.13 -19.27 13.92
C ASN A 143 -8.75 -19.71 14.41
N SER A 144 -7.75 -18.84 14.30
CA SER A 144 -6.35 -19.19 14.63
C SER A 144 -5.94 -18.84 16.05
N GLY A 145 -6.71 -18.02 16.76
CA GLY A 145 -6.36 -17.57 18.09
C GLY A 145 -5.23 -16.53 18.14
N SER A 146 -4.72 -16.05 16.99
CA SER A 146 -3.60 -15.09 16.94
C SER A 146 -3.64 -14.17 15.71
N TYR A 147 -3.06 -12.98 15.80
CA TYR A 147 -2.92 -12.03 14.67
C TYR A 147 -1.80 -12.36 13.67
N LYS A 148 -1.13 -13.51 13.80
CA LYS A 148 -0.09 -13.98 12.86
C LYS A 148 -0.53 -13.94 11.39
N TRP A 149 -1.67 -14.56 11.07
CA TRP A 149 -2.13 -14.67 9.68
C TRP A 149 -2.51 -13.31 9.06
N PRO A 150 -3.22 -12.43 9.77
CA PRO A 150 -3.42 -11.04 9.33
C PRO A 150 -2.11 -10.31 8.95
N PHE A 151 -1.05 -10.46 9.75
CA PHE A 151 0.24 -9.83 9.42
C PHE A 151 0.91 -10.44 8.19
N VAL A 152 0.81 -11.76 8.00
CA VAL A 152 1.30 -12.43 6.78
C VAL A 152 0.54 -11.93 5.55
N LEU A 153 -0.79 -11.82 5.62
CA LEU A 153 -1.59 -11.27 4.52
C LEU A 153 -1.22 -9.82 4.20
N ASN A 154 -0.89 -9.02 5.22
CA ASN A 154 -0.41 -7.67 5.00
C ASN A 154 0.92 -7.65 4.24
N ILE A 155 1.88 -8.51 4.60
CA ILE A 155 3.15 -8.66 3.87
C ILE A 155 2.87 -9.00 2.40
N ILE A 156 1.94 -9.92 2.14
CA ILE A 156 1.56 -10.31 0.78
C ILE A 156 0.96 -9.11 0.01
N ALA A 157 0.07 -8.33 0.63
CA ALA A 157 -0.52 -7.15 -0.02
C ALA A 157 0.54 -6.10 -0.41
N PHE A 158 1.52 -5.85 0.48
CA PHE A 158 2.66 -4.97 0.14
C PHE A 158 3.56 -5.58 -0.94
N ALA A 159 3.76 -6.90 -0.95
CA ALA A 159 4.54 -7.59 -1.98
C ALA A 159 3.86 -7.49 -3.36
N ILE A 160 2.54 -7.62 -3.43
CA ILE A 160 1.77 -7.43 -4.66
C ILE A 160 1.92 -5.98 -5.16
N THR A 161 1.82 -5.01 -4.25
CA THR A 161 1.99 -3.59 -4.58
C THR A 161 3.41 -3.30 -5.08
N ALA A 162 4.44 -3.87 -4.43
CA ALA A 162 5.82 -3.78 -4.86
C ALA A 162 6.03 -4.41 -6.24
N ALA A 163 5.47 -5.59 -6.49
CA ALA A 163 5.55 -6.25 -7.79
C ALA A 163 4.88 -5.42 -8.90
N ALA A 164 3.70 -4.87 -8.64
CA ALA A 164 3.01 -3.99 -9.59
C ALA A 164 3.83 -2.72 -9.90
N ALA A 165 4.40 -2.09 -8.88
CA ALA A 165 5.25 -0.92 -9.03
C ALA A 165 6.54 -1.25 -9.79
N MET A 166 7.13 -2.42 -9.52
CA MET A 166 8.31 -2.93 -10.21
C MET A 166 8.04 -3.17 -11.70
N VAL A 167 6.93 -3.83 -12.02
CA VAL A 167 6.47 -4.05 -13.41
C VAL A 167 6.26 -2.70 -14.11
N LYS A 168 5.57 -1.75 -13.47
CA LYS A 168 5.37 -0.40 -14.01
C LYS A 168 6.71 0.28 -14.30
N TYR A 169 7.62 0.27 -13.33
CA TYR A 169 8.93 0.92 -13.44
C TYR A 169 9.81 0.32 -14.56
N PHE A 170 9.94 -1.01 -14.62
CA PHE A 170 10.82 -1.65 -15.60
C PHE A 170 10.25 -1.69 -17.01
N ILE A 171 8.94 -1.92 -17.16
CA ILE A 171 8.33 -2.07 -18.48
C ILE A 171 8.06 -0.71 -19.12
N TYR A 172 7.54 0.26 -18.37
CA TYR A 172 7.00 1.49 -18.95
C TYR A 172 8.05 2.60 -18.99
N ASP A 173 8.66 2.93 -17.85
CA ASP A 173 9.55 4.08 -17.80
C ASP A 173 10.85 3.84 -18.57
N LYS A 174 11.42 2.64 -18.47
CA LYS A 174 12.70 2.35 -19.12
C LYS A 174 12.58 2.17 -20.64
N LYS A 175 11.46 1.64 -21.14
CA LYS A 175 11.30 1.37 -22.58
C LYS A 175 10.75 2.56 -23.37
N ILE A 176 9.92 3.42 -22.77
CA ILE A 176 9.15 4.43 -23.53
C ILE A 176 9.79 5.83 -23.45
N MET A 177 10.45 6.18 -22.34
CA MET A 177 11.08 7.51 -22.18
C MET A 177 12.23 7.84 -23.15
N PRO A 178 13.08 6.89 -23.61
CA PRO A 178 14.12 7.19 -24.59
C PRO A 178 13.52 7.75 -25.87
N SER A 179 12.41 7.15 -26.33
CA SER A 179 11.71 7.53 -27.56
C SER A 179 11.04 8.90 -27.45
N ALA A 180 10.46 9.24 -26.30
CA ALA A 180 9.82 10.54 -26.08
C ALA A 180 10.83 11.69 -26.08
N LYS A 181 11.98 11.54 -25.41
CA LYS A 181 13.07 12.54 -25.45
C LYS A 181 13.63 12.69 -26.87
N LEU A 182 13.72 11.60 -27.62
CA LEU A 182 14.21 11.59 -29.00
C LEU A 182 13.21 12.25 -29.96
N LEU A 183 11.89 12.11 -29.72
CA LEU A 183 10.83 12.79 -30.47
C LEU A 183 10.72 14.28 -30.12
N ALA A 184 10.88 14.65 -28.84
CA ALA A 184 10.95 16.04 -28.41
C ALA A 184 12.17 16.75 -28.98
N ALA A 185 13.34 16.09 -29.00
CA ALA A 185 14.55 16.61 -29.65
C ALA A 185 14.40 16.81 -31.16
N LYS A 186 13.47 16.07 -31.80
CA LYS A 186 13.15 16.19 -33.23
C LYS A 186 12.06 17.24 -33.54
N GLY A 187 11.60 18.01 -32.56
CA GLY A 187 10.60 19.07 -32.77
C GLY A 187 9.18 18.56 -33.01
N HIS A 188 8.88 17.28 -32.76
CA HIS A 188 7.55 16.71 -32.92
C HIS A 188 6.72 16.79 -31.62
N THR A 189 6.58 17.99 -31.06
CA THR A 189 5.85 18.22 -29.81
C THR A 189 4.38 17.78 -29.88
N GLU A 190 3.70 17.94 -31.02
CA GLU A 190 2.29 17.53 -31.17
C GLU A 190 2.07 16.00 -31.14
N ARG A 191 3.06 15.19 -31.55
CA ARG A 191 2.93 13.71 -31.53
C ARG A 191 3.21 13.09 -30.17
N VAL A 192 3.83 13.82 -29.25
CA VAL A 192 4.12 13.32 -27.89
C VAL A 192 2.83 13.17 -27.08
N HIS A 193 1.84 14.04 -27.29
CA HIS A 193 0.56 13.98 -26.59
C HIS A 193 -0.39 12.87 -27.07
N SER A 194 -0.27 12.40 -28.32
CA SER A 194 -1.10 11.30 -28.82
C SER A 194 -0.52 9.92 -28.50
N ALA A 195 0.80 9.79 -28.43
CA ALA A 195 1.49 8.54 -28.08
C ALA A 195 1.34 8.14 -26.61
N SER A 196 0.92 9.05 -25.72
CA SER A 196 0.57 8.76 -24.33
C SER A 196 -0.86 8.25 -24.13
N SER A 197 -1.67 8.12 -25.19
CA SER A 197 -3.07 7.67 -25.09
C SER A 197 -3.33 6.15 -24.88
N PRO A 198 -2.47 5.18 -25.30
CA PRO A 198 -2.72 3.76 -25.02
C PRO A 198 -2.50 3.38 -23.54
N PHE A 199 -2.09 4.33 -22.69
CA PHE A 199 -1.79 4.12 -21.27
C PHE A 199 -3.04 3.96 -20.38
N ALA A 200 -4.22 4.34 -20.87
CA ALA A 200 -5.46 4.23 -20.09
C ALA A 200 -5.89 2.77 -19.79
N SER A 201 -5.49 1.79 -20.62
CA SER A 201 -5.89 0.39 -20.46
C SER A 201 -4.99 -0.43 -19.52
N PHE A 202 -3.75 -0.01 -19.31
CA PHE A 202 -2.84 -0.70 -18.40
C PHE A 202 -2.90 -0.15 -16.98
N ASP A 203 -3.19 1.14 -16.80
CA ASP A 203 -3.44 1.68 -15.47
C ASP A 203 -4.79 1.23 -14.89
N SER A 204 -5.78 0.84 -15.73
CA SER A 204 -6.92 0.06 -15.23
C SER A 204 -6.50 -1.32 -14.73
N ALA A 205 -5.45 -1.93 -15.29
CA ALA A 205 -4.87 -3.18 -14.78
C ALA A 205 -4.05 -2.97 -13.50
N LEU A 206 -3.41 -1.82 -13.31
CA LEU A 206 -2.76 -1.44 -12.05
C LEU A 206 -3.79 -1.14 -10.95
N LEU A 207 -4.89 -0.46 -11.31
CA LEU A 207 -6.08 -0.36 -10.46
C LEU A 207 -6.66 -1.75 -10.18
N SER A 208 -6.65 -2.66 -11.17
CA SER A 208 -7.07 -4.06 -11.02
C SER A 208 -6.12 -4.88 -10.14
N LEU A 209 -4.84 -4.49 -10.06
CA LEU A 209 -3.83 -5.08 -9.19
C LEU A 209 -3.98 -4.61 -7.74
N VAL A 210 -4.30 -3.33 -7.53
CA VAL A 210 -4.83 -2.83 -6.26
C VAL A 210 -6.17 -3.52 -5.90
N LEU A 211 -6.96 -3.94 -6.90
CA LEU A 211 -8.16 -4.75 -6.70
C LEU A 211 -7.89 -6.25 -6.48
N THR A 212 -6.69 -6.77 -6.80
CA THR A 212 -6.41 -8.21 -6.63
C THR A 212 -6.23 -8.59 -5.15
N ASP A 213 -6.02 -7.59 -4.28
CA ASP A 213 -6.18 -7.72 -2.82
C ASP A 213 -7.58 -8.25 -2.42
N VAL A 214 -8.60 -8.12 -3.29
CA VAL A 214 -9.98 -8.61 -3.05
C VAL A 214 -10.21 -10.03 -3.59
N VAL A 215 -9.58 -10.40 -4.72
CA VAL A 215 -9.93 -11.65 -5.42
C VAL A 215 -9.29 -12.87 -4.77
N PHE A 216 -8.12 -12.73 -4.13
CA PHE A 216 -7.45 -13.87 -3.50
C PHE A 216 -8.13 -14.35 -2.20
N LEU A 217 -8.92 -13.52 -1.54
CA LEU A 217 -9.63 -13.88 -0.30
C LEU A 217 -11.03 -14.47 -0.52
N SER A 218 -11.67 -14.21 -1.67
CA SER A 218 -12.95 -14.83 -2.03
C SER A 218 -12.80 -16.33 -2.34
N SER A 219 -11.65 -16.76 -2.86
CA SER A 219 -11.40 -18.19 -3.16
C SER A 219 -11.01 -19.05 -1.95
N CYS A 220 -10.70 -18.46 -0.80
CA CYS A 220 -10.44 -19.19 0.45
C CYS A 220 -11.66 -19.24 1.39
N CYS A 221 -12.78 -18.60 1.03
CA CYS A 221 -13.98 -18.53 1.87
C CYS A 221 -15.11 -19.47 1.43
N VAL A 222 -14.79 -20.53 0.66
CA VAL A 222 -15.72 -21.62 0.36
C VAL A 222 -15.13 -22.94 0.88
N ARG A 223 -15.40 -23.21 2.16
CA ARG A 223 -15.69 -24.53 2.72
C ARG A 223 -16.12 -24.42 4.17
#